data_AF-A0A533SLL0-F1
#
_entry.id   AF-A0A533SLL0-F1
#
_cell.length_a   1.000
_cell.length_b   1.000
_cell.length_c   1.000
_cell.angle_alpha   90.00
_cell.angle_beta   90.00
_cell.angle_gamma   90.00
#
_symmetry.space_group_name_H-M   'P 1'
#
loop_
_entity.id
_entity.type
_entity.pdbx_description
1 polymer ?
#
loop_
_entity_poly.entity_id
_entity_poly.type
_entity_poly.pdbx_seq_one_letter_code
_entity_poly.pdbx_strand_id
1 'polypeptide(L)'
;MGRYIIRRLLWMIPVILIVGGLTFVLMHSAPGGPWDRDLSARQVDPTTQRLLNDYYGLDKPLWRQFVAYMIGDTNNKGQFKCGLICLNMGPSYRQRGFQVQDILFKPPTEGMSVLDSRFGYSMRLGVLAVLIAIVVGIPVGIISA
;
A
#
# COMPACT_ATOMS: atom_id res chain seq x y z
N MET A 1 -25.63 9.36 -15.59
CA MET A 1 -24.27 8.81 -15.35
C MET A 1 -23.53 9.46 -14.19
N GLY A 2 -23.41 10.80 -14.11
CA GLY A 2 -22.63 11.48 -13.03
C GLY A 2 -23.06 11.13 -11.58
N ARG A 3 -24.37 11.09 -11.29
CA ARG A 3 -24.89 10.68 -9.97
C ARG A 3 -24.50 9.25 -9.58
N TYR A 4 -24.42 8.34 -10.55
CA TYR A 4 -23.97 6.95 -10.32
C TYR A 4 -22.46 6.90 -10.04
N ILE A 5 -21.65 7.65 -10.78
CA ILE A 5 -20.19 7.73 -10.58
C ILE A 5 -19.88 8.29 -9.19
N ILE A 6 -20.54 9.39 -8.79
CA ILE A 6 -20.36 10.00 -7.47
C ILE A 6 -20.78 9.02 -6.36
N ARG A 7 -21.93 8.36 -6.51
CA ARG A 7 -22.39 7.33 -5.55
C ARG A 7 -21.35 6.21 -5.43
N ARG A 8 -20.77 5.75 -6.53
CA ARG A 8 -19.77 4.68 -6.54
C ARG A 8 -18.45 5.11 -5.88
N LEU A 9 -17.99 6.34 -6.15
CA LEU A 9 -16.81 6.91 -5.49
C LEU A 9 -17.02 7.06 -3.98
N LEU A 10 -18.20 7.54 -3.55
CA LEU A 10 -18.54 7.64 -2.14
C LEU A 10 -18.62 6.27 -1.46
N TRP A 11 -19.14 5.24 -2.15
CA TRP A 11 -19.14 3.86 -1.64
C TRP A 11 -17.74 3.23 -1.57
N MET A 12 -16.77 3.75 -2.33
CA MET A 12 -15.39 3.27 -2.28
C MET A 12 -14.71 3.62 -0.95
N ILE A 13 -15.04 4.79 -0.37
CA ILE A 13 -14.48 5.27 0.90
C ILE A 13 -14.72 4.28 2.07
N PRO A 14 -15.97 3.86 2.39
CA PRO A 14 -16.20 2.92 3.48
C PRO A 14 -15.61 1.54 3.19
N VAL A 15 -15.56 1.10 1.92
CA VAL A 15 -14.93 -0.17 1.57
C VAL A 15 -13.43 -0.14 1.89
N ILE A 16 -12.72 0.90 1.49
CA ILE A 16 -11.28 1.06 1.79
C ILE A 16 -11.06 1.16 3.31
N LEU A 17 -11.91 1.90 4.03
CA LEU A 17 -11.82 2.01 5.49
C LEU A 17 -12.00 0.66 6.19
N ILE A 18 -13.01 -0.12 5.79
CA ILE A 18 -13.29 -1.44 6.38
C ILE A 18 -12.17 -2.43 6.06
N VAL A 19 -11.79 -2.54 4.78
CA VAL A 19 -10.73 -3.46 4.36
C VAL A 19 -9.40 -3.05 4.98
N GLY A 20 -9.06 -1.76 4.99
CA GLY A 20 -7.87 -1.24 5.62
C GLY A 20 -7.85 -1.46 7.13
N GLY A 21 -8.98 -1.26 7.82
CA GLY A 21 -9.10 -1.53 9.25
C GLY A 21 -8.93 -3.01 9.57
N LEU A 22 -9.54 -3.89 8.76
CA LEU A 22 -9.42 -5.33 8.91
C LEU A 22 -7.97 -5.80 8.68
N THR A 23 -7.33 -5.35 7.61
CA THR A 23 -5.93 -5.71 7.34
C THR A 23 -4.98 -5.16 8.38
N PHE A 24 -5.25 -3.97 8.91
CA PHE A 24 -4.48 -3.38 10.01
C PHE A 24 -4.55 -4.24 11.28
N VAL A 25 -5.75 -4.67 11.68
CA VAL A 25 -5.93 -5.56 12.83
C VAL A 25 -5.25 -6.91 12.60
N LEU A 26 -5.38 -7.49 11.40
CA LEU A 26 -4.71 -8.74 11.03
C LEU A 26 -3.18 -8.62 11.06
N MET A 27 -2.63 -7.49 10.65
CA MET A 27 -1.18 -7.24 10.74
C MET A 27 -0.72 -7.10 12.18
N HIS A 28 -1.51 -6.45 13.05
CA HIS A 28 -1.15 -6.23 14.44
C HIS A 28 -1.38 -7.46 15.33
N SER A 29 -2.25 -8.39 14.90
CA SER A 29 -2.47 -9.67 15.59
C SER A 29 -1.46 -10.75 15.21
N ALA A 30 -0.72 -10.57 14.10
CA ALA A 30 0.33 -11.48 13.71
C ALA A 30 1.48 -11.45 14.74
N PRO A 31 1.99 -12.61 15.19
CA PRO A 31 3.07 -12.66 16.17
C PRO A 31 4.37 -12.10 15.57
N GLY A 32 4.88 -11.01 16.15
CA GLY A 32 6.16 -10.38 15.80
C GLY A 32 6.05 -8.89 15.45
N GLY A 33 7.01 -8.08 15.91
CA GLY A 33 7.09 -6.66 15.59
C GLY A 33 7.73 -6.39 14.21
N PRO A 34 7.59 -5.17 13.66
CA PRO A 34 8.24 -4.78 12.41
C PRO A 34 9.78 -4.85 12.45
N TRP A 35 10.35 -4.96 13.65
CA TRP A 35 11.78 -5.04 13.92
C TRP A 35 12.29 -6.47 14.16
N ASP A 36 11.39 -7.43 14.38
CA ASP A 36 11.72 -8.79 14.83
C ASP A 36 11.77 -9.83 13.69
N ARG A 37 11.64 -9.38 12.43
CA ARG A 37 11.31 -10.27 11.31
C ARG A 37 12.50 -10.96 10.64
N ASP A 38 13.73 -10.59 11.02
CA ASP A 38 14.94 -11.24 10.53
C ASP A 38 15.55 -12.11 11.63
N LEU A 39 15.22 -13.40 11.66
CA LEU A 39 15.91 -14.40 12.51
C LEU A 39 17.44 -14.41 12.31
N SER A 40 17.91 -13.87 11.18
CA SER A 40 19.33 -13.79 10.78
C SER A 40 19.96 -12.39 10.96
N ALA A 41 19.18 -11.35 11.29
CA ALA A 41 19.72 -10.04 11.58
C ALA A 41 19.84 -9.85 13.09
N ARG A 42 20.86 -9.10 13.53
CA ARG A 42 21.00 -8.71 14.94
C ARG A 42 19.68 -8.12 15.43
N GLN A 43 19.12 -8.71 16.48
CA GLN A 43 18.01 -8.13 17.23
C GLN A 43 18.39 -6.68 17.55
N VAL A 44 17.48 -5.77 17.21
CA VAL A 44 17.69 -4.35 17.48
C VAL A 44 17.78 -4.17 18.98
N ASP A 45 18.82 -3.46 19.45
CA ASP A 45 18.98 -3.17 20.87
C ASP A 45 17.69 -2.51 21.41
N PRO A 46 17.19 -2.90 22.59
CA PRO A 46 15.93 -2.40 23.14
C PRO A 46 15.88 -0.87 23.26
N THR A 47 17.04 -0.20 23.43
CA THR A 47 17.09 1.27 23.43
C THR A 47 16.85 1.84 22.04
N THR A 48 17.42 1.22 21.01
CA THR A 48 17.24 1.61 19.61
C THR A 48 15.82 1.31 19.14
N GLN A 49 15.23 0.19 19.59
CA GLN A 49 13.85 -0.15 19.27
C GLN A 49 12.86 0.89 19.80
N ARG A 50 13.05 1.40 21.02
CA ARG A 50 12.21 2.48 21.58
C ARG A 50 12.32 3.76 20.77
N LEU A 51 13.52 4.15 20.36
CA LEU A 51 13.74 5.34 19.52
C LEU A 51 13.08 5.19 18.14
N LEU A 52 13.14 3.99 17.56
CA LEU A 52 12.48 3.68 16.30
C LEU A 52 10.95 3.68 16.45
N ASN A 53 10.42 3.10 17.53
CA ASN A 53 8.99 3.11 17.78
C ASN A 53 8.46 4.54 17.95
N ASP A 54 9.18 5.42 18.64
CA ASP A 54 8.81 6.83 18.76
C ASP A 54 8.88 7.55 17.40
N TYR A 55 9.95 7.29 16.63
CA TYR A 55 10.14 7.89 15.30
C TYR A 55 9.04 7.49 14.30
N TYR A 56 8.60 6.22 14.31
CA TYR A 56 7.53 5.71 13.44
C TYR A 56 6.14 5.85 14.06
N GLY A 57 6.03 6.31 15.31
CA GLY A 57 4.76 6.43 16.02
C GLY A 57 4.11 5.10 16.39
N LEU A 58 4.89 4.01 16.48
CA LEU A 58 4.44 2.67 16.85
C LEU A 58 4.09 2.56 18.34
N ASP A 59 4.52 3.52 19.17
CA ASP A 59 4.15 3.60 20.60
C ASP A 59 2.77 4.26 20.83
N LYS A 60 2.13 4.81 19.79
CA LYS A 60 0.81 5.47 19.87
C LYS A 60 -0.32 4.44 19.98
N PRO A 61 -1.50 4.78 20.52
CA PRO A 61 -2.64 3.86 20.57
C PRO A 61 -3.08 3.43 19.15
N LEU A 62 -3.60 2.21 19.01
CA LEU A 62 -3.92 1.57 17.72
C LEU A 62 -4.80 2.42 16.81
N TRP A 63 -5.83 3.07 17.37
CA TRP A 63 -6.72 3.94 16.60
C TRP A 63 -5.96 5.12 15.97
N ARG A 64 -4.97 5.68 16.68
CA ARG A 64 -4.14 6.79 16.20
C ARG A 64 -3.16 6.32 15.13
N GLN A 65 -2.59 5.12 15.27
CA GLN A 65 -1.77 4.50 14.23
C GLN A 65 -2.58 4.27 12.93
N PHE A 66 -3.83 3.82 13.06
CA PHE A 66 -4.70 3.63 11.91
C PHE A 66 -5.07 4.94 11.22
N VAL A 67 -5.45 5.97 11.98
CA VAL A 67 -5.74 7.32 11.44
C VAL A 67 -4.50 7.93 10.80
N ALA A 68 -3.33 7.77 11.43
CA ALA A 68 -2.05 8.20 10.88
C ALA A 68 -1.73 7.53 9.54
N TYR A 69 -2.04 6.23 9.42
CA TYR A 69 -1.85 5.48 8.18
C TYR A 69 -2.83 5.88 7.08
N MET A 70 -4.12 6.05 7.42
CA MET A 70 -5.15 6.34 6.43
C MET A 70 -5.15 7.80 5.97
N ILE A 71 -5.19 8.74 6.91
CA ILE A 71 -5.34 10.18 6.63
C ILE A 71 -3.99 10.87 6.71
N GLY A 72 -3.26 10.59 7.77
CA GLY A 72 -2.02 11.28 8.12
C GLY A 72 -2.02 11.66 9.60
N ASP A 73 -0.83 11.85 10.15
CA ASP A 73 -0.66 12.34 11.53
C ASP A 73 0.50 13.32 11.58
N THR A 74 0.45 14.17 12.60
CA THR A 74 1.52 15.08 12.95
C THR A 74 2.48 14.34 13.89
N ASN A 75 3.73 14.21 13.47
CA ASN A 75 4.77 13.63 14.32
C ASN A 75 5.05 14.54 15.53
N ASN A 76 5.71 13.99 16.56
CA ASN A 76 6.15 14.75 17.75
C ASN A 76 7.06 15.96 17.40
N LYS A 77 7.62 15.97 16.19
CA LYS A 77 8.43 17.06 15.62
C LYS A 77 7.62 18.14 14.85
N GLY A 78 6.30 18.11 14.92
CA GLY A 78 5.41 19.06 14.23
C GLY A 78 5.28 18.87 12.71
N GLN A 79 5.90 17.83 12.14
CA GLN A 79 5.82 17.53 10.71
C GLN A 79 4.58 16.69 10.41
N PHE A 80 3.69 17.20 9.56
CA PHE A 80 2.54 16.46 9.06
C PHE A 80 3.00 15.48 7.97
N LYS A 81 2.81 14.18 8.21
CA LYS A 81 2.99 13.16 7.18
C LYS A 81 1.63 12.75 6.67
N CYS A 82 1.36 13.00 5.40
CA CYS A 82 0.15 12.50 4.77
C CYS A 82 0.23 10.98 4.57
N GLY A 83 -0.88 10.29 4.87
CA GLY A 83 -1.00 8.84 4.76
C GLY A 83 -1.50 8.38 3.38
N LEU A 84 -2.30 7.32 3.39
CA LEU A 84 -2.83 6.66 2.20
C LEU A 84 -3.60 7.59 1.26
N ILE A 85 -4.28 8.62 1.79
CA ILE A 85 -5.00 9.63 0.98
C ILE A 85 -4.08 10.35 -0.01
N CYS A 86 -2.81 10.60 0.35
CA CYS A 86 -1.83 11.19 -0.56
C CYS A 86 -1.01 10.14 -1.31
N LEU A 87 -1.52 8.91 -1.46
CA LEU A 87 -0.81 7.78 -2.08
C LEU A 87 0.51 7.41 -1.37
N ASN A 88 0.69 7.82 -0.11
CA ASN A 88 1.83 7.42 0.68
C ASN A 88 1.52 6.11 1.40
N MET A 89 2.09 5.01 0.90
CA MET A 89 1.87 3.68 1.45
C MET A 89 2.80 3.36 2.63
N GLY A 90 3.72 4.27 2.96
CA GLY A 90 4.68 4.12 4.04
C GLY A 90 5.98 3.42 3.62
N PRO A 91 6.89 3.23 4.59
CA PRO A 91 8.17 2.55 4.36
C PRO A 91 7.95 1.06 4.08
N SER A 92 8.83 0.49 3.27
CA SER A 92 8.77 -0.95 3.00
C SER A 92 9.40 -1.73 4.15
N TYR A 93 8.70 -2.76 4.66
CA TYR A 93 9.24 -3.65 5.69
C TYR A 93 10.30 -4.63 5.16
N ARG A 94 10.38 -4.82 3.84
CA ARG A 94 11.30 -5.76 3.19
C ARG A 94 12.60 -5.10 2.72
N GLN A 95 12.54 -3.85 2.28
CA GLN A 95 13.69 -3.07 1.80
C GLN A 95 13.83 -1.81 2.65
N ARG A 96 14.81 -1.81 3.55
CA ARG A 96 15.07 -0.68 4.44
C ARG A 96 15.43 0.56 3.62
N GLY A 97 14.87 1.71 3.98
CA GLY A 97 15.17 3.01 3.33
C GLY A 97 14.35 3.32 2.07
N PHE A 98 13.56 2.38 1.55
CA PHE A 98 12.67 2.61 0.41
C PHE A 98 11.22 2.76 0.85
N GLN A 99 10.48 3.66 0.20
CA GLN A 99 9.03 3.73 0.36
C GLN A 99 8.36 2.75 -0.61
N VAL A 100 7.18 2.26 -0.25
CA VAL A 100 6.46 1.28 -1.09
C VAL A 100 6.11 1.90 -2.46
N GLN A 101 5.79 3.19 -2.50
CA GLN A 101 5.58 3.93 -3.75
C GLN A 101 6.81 3.96 -4.65
N ASP A 102 8.03 4.05 -4.08
CA ASP A 102 9.26 4.06 -4.87
C ASP A 102 9.47 2.69 -5.52
N ILE A 103 9.15 1.61 -4.82
CA ILE A 103 9.27 0.24 -5.36
C ILE A 103 8.25 -0.02 -6.46
N LEU A 104 7.04 0.54 -6.34
CA LEU A 104 5.93 0.33 -7.28
C LEU A 104 6.06 1.18 -8.54
N PHE A 105 6.38 2.47 -8.39
CA PHE A 105 6.29 3.48 -9.46
C PHE A 105 7.65 3.95 -9.99
N LYS A 106 8.75 3.82 -9.24
CA LYS A 106 10.06 4.20 -9.74
C LYS A 106 10.59 3.13 -10.70
N PRO A 107 11.06 3.50 -11.90
CA PRO A 107 11.70 2.55 -12.81
C PRO A 107 13.03 2.03 -12.20
N PRO A 108 13.39 0.76 -12.43
CA PRO A 108 14.58 0.13 -11.85
C PRO A 108 15.92 0.65 -12.41
N THR A 109 15.91 1.52 -13.43
CA THR A 109 17.11 2.12 -14.03
C THR A 109 16.86 3.60 -14.32
N GLU A 110 17.81 4.46 -13.98
CA GLU A 110 17.74 5.90 -14.23
C GLU A 110 17.72 6.14 -15.75
N GLY A 111 16.61 6.67 -16.27
CA GLY A 111 16.44 7.01 -17.70
C GLY A 111 15.32 6.28 -18.44
N MET A 112 14.67 5.28 -17.84
CA MET A 112 13.51 4.59 -18.44
C MET A 112 12.19 5.29 -18.10
N SER A 113 11.20 5.16 -19.00
CA SER A 113 9.86 5.73 -18.81
C SER A 113 9.14 5.08 -17.63
N VAL A 114 8.19 5.79 -17.00
CA VAL A 114 7.30 5.29 -15.93
C VAL A 114 6.56 3.99 -16.29
N LEU A 115 6.51 3.65 -17.58
CA LEU A 115 5.93 2.41 -18.11
C LEU A 115 6.77 1.15 -17.85
N ASP A 116 8.04 1.27 -17.47
CA ASP A 116 8.91 0.14 -17.08
C ASP A 116 9.02 -0.02 -15.55
N SER A 117 8.16 0.68 -14.81
CA SER A 117 7.94 0.41 -13.38
C SER A 117 7.25 -0.94 -13.18
N ARG A 118 7.31 -1.51 -11.96
CA ARG A 118 6.59 -2.77 -11.62
C ARG A 118 5.09 -2.67 -11.92
N PHE A 119 4.53 -1.50 -11.65
CA PHE A 119 3.16 -1.17 -12.01
C PHE A 119 2.94 -1.19 -13.53
N GLY A 120 3.84 -0.58 -14.30
CA GLY A 120 3.77 -0.57 -15.77
C GLY A 120 3.77 -1.97 -16.40
N TYR A 121 4.60 -2.89 -15.91
CA TYR A 121 4.57 -4.28 -16.35
C TYR A 121 3.24 -4.97 -16.06
N SER A 122 2.71 -4.77 -14.85
CA SER A 122 1.43 -5.36 -14.44
C SER A 122 0.27 -4.82 -15.27
N MET A 123 0.31 -3.52 -15.59
CA MET A 123 -0.65 -2.87 -16.47
C MET A 123 -0.58 -3.43 -17.90
N ARG A 124 0.61 -3.57 -18.48
CA ARG A 124 0.80 -4.15 -19.83
C ARG A 124 0.24 -5.57 -19.92
N LEU A 125 0.58 -6.42 -18.94
CA LEU A 125 0.07 -7.80 -18.87
C LEU A 125 -1.45 -7.84 -18.69
N GLY A 126 -2.01 -6.99 -17.82
CA GLY A 126 -3.45 -6.92 -17.60
C GLY A 126 -4.21 -6.47 -18.85
N VAL A 127 -3.72 -5.45 -19.55
CA VAL A 127 -4.31 -4.97 -20.81
C VAL A 127 -4.26 -6.06 -21.88
N LEU A 128 -3.11 -6.74 -22.04
CA LEU A 128 -2.98 -7.87 -22.96
C LEU A 128 -3.95 -9.01 -22.64
N ALA A 129 -4.10 -9.36 -21.36
CA ALA A 129 -5.03 -10.40 -20.93
C ALA A 129 -6.49 -10.02 -21.24
N VAL A 130 -6.88 -8.78 -20.98
CA VAL A 130 -8.23 -8.28 -21.30
C VAL A 130 -8.48 -8.26 -22.81
N LEU A 131 -7.49 -7.85 -23.61
CA LEU A 131 -7.59 -7.88 -25.08
C LEU A 131 -7.80 -9.30 -25.59
N ILE A 132 -7.03 -10.28 -25.12
CA ILE A 132 -7.20 -11.69 -25.50
C ILE A 132 -8.58 -12.19 -25.07
N ALA A 133 -9.03 -11.88 -23.86
CA ALA A 133 -10.34 -12.27 -23.36
C ALA A 133 -11.49 -11.69 -24.20
N ILE A 134 -11.37 -10.45 -24.67
CA ILE A 134 -12.36 -9.81 -25.55
C ILE A 134 -12.33 -10.48 -26.93
N VAL A 135 -11.15 -10.65 -27.51
CA VAL A 135 -10.96 -11.17 -28.88
C VAL A 135 -11.38 -12.64 -28.99
N VAL A 136 -11.14 -13.46 -27.97
CA VAL A 136 -11.49 -14.89 -28.00
C VAL A 136 -12.85 -15.14 -27.35
N GLY A 137 -13.11 -14.50 -26.20
CA GLY A 137 -14.30 -14.76 -25.40
C GLY A 137 -15.59 -14.28 -26.05
N ILE A 138 -15.58 -13.12 -26.73
CA ILE A 138 -16.78 -12.60 -27.39
C ILE A 138 -17.19 -13.50 -28.57
N PRO A 139 -16.30 -13.86 -29.52
CA PRO A 139 -16.69 -14.75 -30.62
C PRO A 139 -17.13 -16.14 -30.17
N VAL A 140 -16.43 -16.75 -29.21
CA VAL A 140 -16.83 -18.05 -28.66
C VAL A 140 -18.20 -17.96 -27.99
N GLY A 141 -18.46 -16.89 -27.23
CA GLY A 141 -19.76 -16.63 -26.62
C GLY A 141 -20.88 -16.49 -27.66
N ILE A 142 -20.62 -15.76 -28.76
CA ILE A 142 -21.57 -15.60 -29.86
C ILE A 142 -21.87 -16.93 -30.57
N ILE A 143 -20.86 -17.77 -30.80
CA ILE A 143 -21.04 -19.07 -31.46
C ILE A 143 -21.82 -20.06 -30.58
N SER A 144 -21.69 -19.93 -29.25
CA SER A 144 -22.35 -20.81 -28.28
C SER A 144 -23.80 -20.44 -27.94
N ALA A 145 -24.24 -19.23 -28.29
CA ALA A 145 -25.59 -18.73 -28.03
C ALA A 145 -26.57 -19.10 -29.15
#